data_AF-A0A932V0Y1-F1
#
_entry.id   AF-A0A932V0Y1-F1
#
_cell.length_a   1.000
_cell.length_b   1.000
_cell.length_c   1.000
_cell.angle_alpha   90.00
_cell.angle_beta   90.00
_cell.angle_gamma   90.00
#
_symmetry.space_group_name_H-M   'P 1'
#
loop_
_entity.id
_entity.type
_entity.pdbx_description
1 polymer ?
#
loop_
_entity_poly.entity_id
_entity_poly.type
_entity_poly.pdbx_seq_one_letter_code
_entity_poly.pdbx_strand_id
1 'polypeptide(L)'
;MTRERREFHRIPQEFRAQYRLYDDLTASWSEIVLVNLSAGGMRFRSEDTLLKDAVIEMKLHLPHAHAPLLLHGVVAWSQLQASGVIETGVQFMDVTIEQQAQIDYLVQFLRKSA
;
A
#
# COMPACT_ATOMS: atom_id res chain seq x y z
N MET A 1 13.46 17.46 20.58
CA MET A 1 13.80 16.09 20.17
C MET A 1 12.56 15.46 19.55
N THR A 2 12.52 15.35 18.24
CA THR A 2 11.38 14.79 17.51
C THR A 2 11.39 13.28 17.72
N ARG A 3 10.48 12.76 18.55
CA ARG A 3 10.29 11.30 18.68
C ARG A 3 10.02 10.74 17.28
N GLU A 4 10.78 9.73 16.88
CA GLU A 4 10.51 8.96 15.69
C GLU A 4 9.10 8.36 15.82
N ARG A 5 8.16 8.83 14.99
CA ARG A 5 6.74 8.43 15.04
C ARG A 5 6.47 7.14 14.25
N ARG A 6 7.46 6.64 13.51
CA ARG A 6 7.29 5.50 12.60
C ARG A 6 7.77 4.23 13.28
N GLU A 7 6.87 3.27 13.36
CA GLU A 7 7.18 1.92 13.86
C GLU A 7 7.95 1.09 12.83
N PHE A 8 7.75 1.35 11.52
CA PHE A 8 8.33 0.56 10.44
C PHE A 8 9.15 1.39 9.43
N HIS A 9 10.26 0.81 8.99
CA HIS A 9 11.08 1.37 7.91
C HIS A 9 10.39 1.22 6.55
N ARG A 10 10.52 2.23 5.69
CA ARG A 10 9.88 2.28 4.36
C ARG A 10 10.90 2.01 3.27
N ILE A 11 10.57 1.12 2.35
CA ILE A 11 11.43 0.80 1.20
C ILE A 11 10.98 1.66 0.01
N PRO A 12 11.82 2.58 -0.50
CA PRO A 12 11.46 3.48 -1.58
C PRO A 12 11.63 2.80 -2.94
N GLN A 13 10.89 1.72 -3.19
CA GLN A 13 10.93 1.01 -4.46
C GLN A 13 9.58 1.08 -5.15
N GLU A 14 9.61 1.42 -6.44
CA GLU A 14 8.41 1.46 -7.25
C GLU A 14 8.04 0.06 -7.73
N PHE A 15 6.83 -0.39 -7.40
CA PHE A 15 6.25 -1.61 -7.95
C PHE A 15 4.75 -1.47 -8.15
N ARG A 16 4.20 -2.24 -9.08
CA ARG A 16 2.78 -2.19 -9.43
C ARG A 16 1.94 -2.97 -8.44
N ALA A 17 0.82 -2.39 -8.07
CA ALA A 17 -0.23 -3.04 -7.31
C ALA A 17 -1.59 -2.65 -7.88
N GLN A 18 -2.64 -3.25 -7.34
CA GLN A 18 -4.01 -2.83 -7.65
C GLN A 18 -4.73 -2.47 -6.37
N TYR A 19 -5.72 -1.60 -6.47
CA TYR A 19 -6.65 -1.33 -5.37
C TYR A 19 -8.08 -1.23 -5.86
N ARG A 20 -9.03 -1.34 -4.93
CA ARG A 20 -10.43 -0.95 -5.11
C ARG A 20 -11.01 -0.46 -3.79
N LEU A 21 -12.12 0.26 -3.82
CA LEU A 21 -12.85 0.61 -2.60
C LEU A 21 -13.42 -0.67 -1.97
N TYR A 22 -13.14 -0.88 -0.68
CA TYR A 22 -13.72 -1.95 0.11
C TYR A 22 -15.17 -1.56 0.41
N ASP A 23 -16.12 -2.47 0.19
CA ASP A 23 -17.58 -2.28 0.23
C ASP A 23 -18.28 -1.64 -0.98
N ASP A 24 -17.55 -1.28 -2.04
CA ASP A 24 -18.18 -0.94 -3.32
C ASP A 24 -18.24 -2.18 -4.23
N LEU A 25 -19.43 -2.79 -4.32
CA LEU A 25 -19.69 -3.96 -5.16
C LEU A 25 -19.52 -3.69 -6.66
N THR A 26 -19.51 -2.43 -7.07
CA THR A 26 -19.32 -2.00 -8.46
C THR A 26 -17.88 -1.61 -8.76
N ALA A 27 -17.02 -1.50 -7.75
CA ALA A 27 -15.64 -1.05 -7.92
C ALA A 27 -14.79 -2.08 -8.68
N SER A 28 -14.22 -1.63 -9.80
CA SER A 28 -13.18 -2.33 -10.53
C SER A 28 -11.82 -2.17 -9.86
N TRP A 29 -10.90 -3.10 -10.15
CA TRP A 29 -9.50 -2.96 -9.76
C TRP A 29 -8.82 -1.86 -10.58
N SER A 30 -8.25 -0.87 -9.89
CA SER A 30 -7.43 0.18 -10.49
C SER A 30 -5.94 -0.12 -10.28
N GLU A 31 -5.13 0.01 -11.32
CA GLU A 31 -3.68 -0.12 -11.21
C GLU A 31 -3.06 1.10 -10.51
N ILE A 32 -2.08 0.86 -9.64
CA ILE A 32 -1.35 1.89 -8.92
C ILE A 32 0.15 1.62 -8.91
N VAL A 33 0.92 2.69 -8.79
CA VAL A 33 2.36 2.61 -8.58
C VAL A 33 2.67 2.93 -7.13
N LEU A 34 3.19 1.92 -6.41
CA LEU A 34 3.65 2.13 -5.05
C LEU A 34 4.92 2.98 -5.06
N VAL A 35 4.99 3.95 -4.16
CA VAL A 35 6.15 4.81 -3.95
C VAL A 35 6.99 4.28 -2.80
N ASN A 36 6.35 3.72 -1.78
CA ASN A 36 7.04 2.94 -0.75
C ASN A 36 6.10 1.96 -0.05
N LEU A 37 6.72 0.96 0.57
CA LEU A 37 6.07 -0.06 1.38
C LEU A 37 6.79 -0.22 2.73
N SER A 38 6.02 -0.53 3.76
CA SER A 38 6.51 -0.96 5.08
C SER A 38 5.61 -2.07 5.61
N ALA A 39 5.99 -2.68 6.73
CA ALA A 39 5.19 -3.71 7.38
C ALA A 39 3.79 -3.23 7.83
N GLY A 40 3.63 -1.94 8.14
CA GLY A 40 2.36 -1.37 8.63
C GLY A 40 1.55 -0.58 7.60
N GLY A 41 2.02 -0.44 6.37
CA GLY A 41 1.32 0.36 5.37
C GLY A 41 2.16 0.72 4.15
N MET A 42 1.54 1.46 3.25
CA MET A 42 2.13 1.81 1.95
C MET A 42 1.79 3.23 1.52
N ARG A 43 2.56 3.74 0.57
CA ARG A 43 2.26 4.97 -0.17
C ARG A 43 2.23 4.65 -1.66
N PHE A 44 1.22 5.13 -2.37
CA PHE A 44 1.12 4.99 -3.83
C PHE A 44 0.70 6.27 -4.51
N ARG A 45 0.80 6.26 -5.85
CA ARG A 45 0.28 7.28 -6.75
C ARG A 45 -0.93 6.75 -7.52
N SER A 46 -1.96 7.59 -7.63
CA SER A 46 -3.19 7.32 -8.40
C SER A 46 -3.68 8.59 -9.11
N GLU A 47 -4.58 8.40 -10.08
CA GLU A 47 -5.36 9.48 -10.69
C GLU A 47 -6.58 9.84 -9.84
N ASP A 48 -7.11 8.87 -9.09
CA ASP A 48 -8.29 9.06 -8.25
C ASP A 48 -7.95 9.67 -6.89
N THR A 49 -8.80 10.59 -6.43
CA THR A 49 -8.75 11.10 -5.05
C THR A 49 -9.45 10.13 -4.13
N LEU A 50 -8.69 9.52 -3.22
CA LEU A 50 -9.26 8.72 -2.15
C LEU A 50 -9.52 9.56 -0.92
N LEU A 51 -10.71 9.39 -0.33
CA LEU A 51 -11.10 10.10 0.89
C LEU A 51 -10.33 9.54 2.08
N LYS A 52 -9.95 10.42 3.00
CA LYS A 52 -9.40 10.01 4.29
C LYS A 52 -10.40 9.11 5.01
N ASP A 53 -9.89 8.11 5.71
CA ASP A 53 -10.63 7.10 6.46
C ASP A 53 -11.45 6.13 5.58
N ALA A 54 -11.39 6.26 4.23
CA ALA A 54 -11.93 5.25 3.34
C ALA A 54 -11.14 3.95 3.45
N VAL A 55 -11.85 2.83 3.41
CA VAL A 55 -11.25 1.49 3.40
C VAL A 55 -11.07 1.04 1.95
N ILE A 56 -9.88 0.55 1.64
CA ILE A 56 -9.56 -0.01 0.35
C ILE A 56 -9.09 -1.45 0.49
N GLU A 57 -9.37 -2.25 -0.53
CA GLU A 57 -8.73 -3.53 -0.73
C GLU A 57 -7.58 -3.38 -1.70
N MET A 58 -6.43 -3.95 -1.36
CA MET A 58 -5.19 -3.85 -2.11
C MET A 58 -4.77 -5.25 -2.53
N LYS A 59 -4.31 -5.36 -3.76
CA LYS A 59 -3.79 -6.60 -4.34
C LYS A 59 -2.33 -6.40 -4.71
N LEU A 60 -1.46 -7.09 -3.98
CA LEU A 60 -0.01 -7.06 -4.15
C LEU A 60 0.44 -8.35 -4.84
N HIS A 61 1.09 -8.21 -6.00
CA HIS A 61 1.68 -9.34 -6.71
C HIS A 61 3.10 -9.58 -6.19
N LEU A 62 3.28 -10.66 -5.43
CA LEU A 62 4.59 -11.03 -4.89
C LEU A 62 5.35 -11.87 -5.93
N PRO A 63 6.65 -11.60 -6.16
CA PRO A 63 7.43 -12.34 -7.18
C PRO A 63 7.52 -13.85 -6.93
N HIS A 64 7.31 -14.30 -5.69
CA HIS A 64 7.45 -15.70 -5.27
C HIS A 64 6.12 -16.36 -4.90
N ALA A 65 4.99 -15.64 -5.01
CA ALA A 65 3.68 -16.19 -4.67
C ALA A 65 2.88 -16.52 -5.93
N HIS A 66 2.25 -17.69 -5.92
CA HIS A 66 1.33 -18.11 -6.98
C HIS A 66 0.01 -17.34 -6.96
N ALA A 67 -0.38 -16.82 -5.79
CA ALA A 67 -1.57 -16.02 -5.58
C ALA A 67 -1.17 -14.61 -5.10
N PRO A 68 -1.92 -13.56 -5.50
CA PRO A 68 -1.68 -12.23 -4.98
C PRO A 68 -2.01 -12.16 -3.49
N LEU A 69 -1.25 -11.34 -2.77
CA LEU A 69 -1.56 -10.97 -1.40
C LEU A 69 -2.67 -9.92 -1.40
N LEU A 70 -3.81 -10.26 -0.80
CA LEU A 70 -4.91 -9.34 -0.55
C LEU A 70 -4.78 -8.74 0.84
N LEU A 71 -4.91 -7.41 0.94
CA LEU A 71 -4.84 -6.66 2.19
C LEU A 71 -5.95 -5.62 2.23
N HIS A 72 -6.49 -5.35 3.41
CA HIS A 72 -7.34 -4.18 3.65
C HIS A 72 -6.51 -3.06 4.28
N GLY A 73 -6.91 -1.84 4.01
CA GLY A 73 -6.22 -0.69 4.57
C GLY A 73 -7.09 0.55 4.58
N VAL A 74 -6.82 1.41 5.55
CA VAL A 74 -7.48 2.70 5.71
C VAL A 74 -6.62 3.81 5.13
N VAL A 75 -7.23 4.69 4.35
CA VAL A 75 -6.57 5.87 3.81
C VAL A 75 -6.27 6.84 4.94
N ALA A 76 -4.99 6.96 5.31
CA ALA A 76 -4.53 7.86 6.37
C ALA A 76 -4.45 9.31 5.90
N TRP A 77 -4.12 9.51 4.62
CA TRP A 77 -4.05 10.81 3.95
C TRP A 77 -4.04 10.63 2.42
N SER A 78 -4.48 11.66 1.71
CA SER A 78 -4.49 11.74 0.24
C SER A 78 -4.19 13.19 -0.15
N GLN A 79 -3.25 13.41 -1.08
CA GLN A 79 -2.77 14.74 -1.42
C GLN A 79 -2.43 14.86 -2.92
N LEU A 80 -3.09 15.81 -3.59
CA LEU A 80 -2.74 16.23 -4.94
C LEU A 80 -1.36 16.91 -4.96
N GLN A 81 -0.44 16.39 -5.76
CA GLN A 81 0.87 16.97 -5.98
C GLN A 81 0.84 18.01 -7.09
N ALA A 82 1.84 18.89 -7.13
CA ALA A 82 1.97 19.91 -8.18
C ALA A 82 2.07 19.32 -9.60
N SER A 83 2.48 18.06 -9.73
CA SER A 83 2.51 17.32 -10.99
C SER A 83 1.13 16.89 -11.50
N GLY A 84 0.06 17.10 -10.72
CA GLY A 84 -1.29 16.62 -11.03
C GLY A 84 -1.57 15.18 -10.58
N VAL A 85 -0.57 14.48 -10.03
CA VAL A 85 -0.73 13.11 -9.50
C VAL A 85 -1.14 13.16 -8.04
N ILE A 86 -1.98 12.22 -7.60
CA ILE A 86 -2.39 12.10 -6.20
C ILE A 86 -1.49 11.10 -5.51
N GLU A 87 -0.87 11.50 -4.40
CA GLU A 87 -0.21 10.57 -3.49
C GLU A 87 -1.16 10.20 -2.36
N THR A 88 -1.30 8.90 -2.10
CA THR A 88 -2.15 8.37 -1.05
C THR A 88 -1.31 7.53 -0.09
N GLY A 89 -1.47 7.76 1.21
CA GLY A 89 -0.90 6.93 2.26
C GLY A 89 -1.96 6.06 2.91
N VAL A 90 -1.69 4.77 3.00
CA VAL A 90 -2.60 3.76 3.54
C VAL A 90 -1.94 3.00 4.67
N GLN A 91 -2.70 2.80 5.75
CA GLN A 91 -2.33 1.95 6.87
C GLN A 91 -3.04 0.60 6.74
N PHE A 92 -2.32 -0.49 6.90
CA PHE A 92 -2.92 -1.83 6.81
C PHE A 92 -3.83 -2.11 8.01
N MET A 93 -4.92 -2.84 7.75
CA MET A 93 -5.92 -3.25 8.72
C MET A 93 -5.96 -4.77 8.82
N ASP A 94 -6.20 -5.29 10.03
CA ASP A 94 -6.52 -6.69 10.31
C ASP A 94 -5.57 -7.71 9.65
N VAL A 95 -4.27 -7.40 9.63
CA VAL A 95 -3.24 -8.22 9.01
C VAL A 95 -3.03 -9.51 9.81
N THR A 96 -3.29 -10.66 9.20
CA THR A 96 -3.03 -11.98 9.82
C THR A 96 -1.53 -12.26 9.94
N ILE A 97 -1.14 -13.22 10.78
CA ILE A 97 0.27 -13.62 10.93
C ILE A 97 0.87 -14.09 9.58
N GLU A 98 0.07 -14.78 8.76
CA GLU A 98 0.49 -15.26 7.44
C GLU A 98 0.69 -14.11 6.46
N GLN A 99 -0.25 -13.15 6.44
CA GLN A 99 -0.12 -11.95 5.62
C GLN A 99 1.07 -11.10 6.07
N GLN A 100 1.31 -10.99 7.39
CA GLN A 100 2.47 -10.28 7.93
C GLN A 100 3.77 -10.91 7.45
N ALA A 101 3.89 -12.24 7.50
CA ALA A 101 5.06 -12.95 7.00
C ALA A 101 5.29 -12.70 5.49
N GLN A 102 4.22 -12.60 4.70
CA GLN A 102 4.31 -12.27 3.28
C GLN A 102 4.72 -10.81 3.04
N ILE A 103 4.22 -9.86 3.83
CA ILE A 103 4.62 -8.45 3.76
C ILE A 103 6.09 -8.30 4.15
N ASP A 104 6.52 -8.94 5.25
CA ASP A 104 7.90 -8.88 5.72
C ASP A 104 8.85 -9.46 4.68
N TYR A 105 8.48 -10.57 4.05
CA TYR A 105 9.23 -11.14 2.94
C TYR A 105 9.33 -10.15 1.76
N LEU A 106 8.22 -9.52 1.37
CA LEU A 106 8.22 -8.52 0.29
C LEU A 106 9.15 -7.34 0.63
N VAL A 107 9.05 -6.80 1.84
CA VAL A 107 9.91 -5.71 2.31
C VAL A 107 11.38 -6.11 2.27
N GLN A 108 11.73 -7.33 2.71
CA GLN A 108 13.10 -7.84 2.64
C GLN A 108 13.58 -8.06 1.20
N PHE A 109 12.71 -8.55 0.33
CA PHE A 109 13.01 -8.73 -1.09
C PHE A 109 13.34 -7.39 -1.75
N LEU A 110 12.46 -6.40 -1.58
CA LEU A 110 12.64 -5.05 -2.12
C LEU A 110 13.93 -4.39 -1.58
N ARG A 111 14.28 -4.63 -0.31
CA ARG A 111 15.55 -4.15 0.27
C ARG A 111 16.80 -4.72 -0.40
N LYS A 112 16.76 -5.97 -0.85
CA LYS A 112 17.91 -6.61 -1.51
C LYS A 112 18.05 -6.22 -2.98
N SER A 113 16.98 -5.68 -3.57
CA SER A 113 16.90 -5.27 -4.97
C SER A 113 17.09 -3.76 -5.19
N ALA A 114 17.35 -3.00 -4.13
CA ALA A 114 17.66 -1.57 -4.14
C ALA A 114 19.18 -1.35 -3.96
#